data_AF-A0A956RJH0-F1
#
_entry.id   AF-A0A956RJH0-F1
#
_cell.length_a   1.000
_cell.length_b   1.000
_cell.length_c   1.000
_cell.angle_alpha   90.00
_cell.angle_beta   90.00
_cell.angle_gamma   90.00
#
_symmetry.space_group_name_H-M   'P 1'
#
loop_
_entity.id
_entity.type
_entity.pdbx_description
1 polymer ?
#
loop_
_entity_poly.entity_id
_entity_poly.type
_entity_poly.pdbx_seq_one_letter_code
_entity_poly.pdbx_strand_id
1 'polypeptide(L)'
;PVDGDAQLCVNIINDYRGTLGLPPYARWSDGEACADGQCESDALSGVAHGAFGQCGEFAQNECPGWGGNVDDIPQVLEDCLALMWAEGPGEDFNMHGHYINMSSESYTEVACGFHVTADNKIWAIQNFR
;
A
#
# COMPACT_ATOMS: atom_id res chain seq x y z
N PRO A 1 -13.19 -5.69 1.84
CA PRO A 1 -12.82 -4.76 0.75
C PRO A 1 -13.68 -5.00 -0.50
N VAL A 2 -14.20 -3.93 -1.10
CA VAL A 2 -14.81 -4.00 -2.43
C VAL A 2 -13.68 -3.93 -3.46
N ASP A 3 -13.76 -4.75 -4.51
CA ASP A 3 -12.81 -4.82 -5.64
C ASP A 3 -12.38 -3.44 -6.19
N GLY A 4 -13.24 -2.42 -6.03
CA GLY A 4 -12.97 -1.04 -6.39
C GLY A 4 -11.84 -0.36 -5.60
N ASP A 5 -11.67 -0.65 -4.30
CA ASP A 5 -10.66 0.02 -3.46
C ASP A 5 -9.24 -0.47 -3.81
N ALA A 6 -9.10 -1.77 -4.07
CA ALA A 6 -7.83 -2.35 -4.51
C ALA A 6 -7.43 -1.79 -5.88
N GLN A 7 -8.39 -1.69 -6.81
CA GLN A 7 -8.13 -1.07 -8.11
C GLN A 7 -7.78 0.43 -7.98
N LEU A 8 -8.46 1.17 -7.10
CA LEU A 8 -8.15 2.57 -6.83
C LEU A 8 -6.73 2.74 -6.30
N CYS A 9 -6.31 1.92 -5.34
CA CYS A 9 -4.95 1.91 -4.81
C CYS A 9 -3.90 1.72 -5.92
N VAL A 10 -4.09 0.72 -6.79
CA VAL A 10 -3.22 0.49 -7.95
C VAL A 10 -3.18 1.70 -8.87
N ASN A 11 -4.34 2.33 -9.12
CA ASN A 11 -4.44 3.51 -9.99
C ASN A 11 -3.68 4.71 -9.41
N ILE A 12 -3.83 5.01 -8.12
CA ILE A 12 -3.13 6.13 -7.47
C ILE A 12 -1.61 5.95 -7.56
N ILE A 13 -1.10 4.73 -7.28
CA ILE A 13 0.33 4.42 -7.44
C ILE A 13 0.76 4.64 -8.89
N ASN A 14 -0.03 4.16 -9.85
CA ASN A 14 0.28 4.30 -11.27
C ASN A 14 0.21 5.75 -11.78
N ASP A 15 -0.65 6.60 -11.21
CA ASP A 15 -0.68 8.03 -11.51
C ASP A 15 0.65 8.68 -11.07
N TYR A 16 1.17 8.34 -9.89
CA TYR A 16 2.49 8.80 -9.45
C TYR A 16 3.62 8.30 -10.35
N ARG A 17 3.62 7.01 -10.70
CA ARG A 17 4.57 6.45 -11.67
C ARG A 17 4.52 7.17 -13.02
N GLY A 18 3.31 7.54 -13.45
CA GLY A 18 3.07 8.34 -14.65
C GLY A 18 3.75 9.72 -14.61
N THR A 19 3.86 10.36 -13.44
CA THR A 19 4.58 11.64 -13.30
C THR A 19 6.08 11.53 -13.63
N LEU A 20 6.64 10.33 -13.53
CA LEU A 20 8.03 10.00 -13.89
C LEU A 20 8.16 9.36 -15.27
N GLY A 21 7.05 9.11 -15.98
CA GLY A 21 7.04 8.37 -17.25
C GLY A 21 7.34 6.88 -17.10
N LEU A 22 7.15 6.30 -15.92
CA LEU A 22 7.40 4.89 -15.66
C LEU A 22 6.23 4.01 -16.14
N PRO A 23 6.47 2.76 -16.55
CA PRO A 23 5.41 1.81 -16.86
C PRO A 23 4.51 1.56 -15.65
N PRO A 24 3.19 1.41 -15.82
CA PRO A 24 2.30 1.09 -14.71
C PRO A 24 2.60 -0.30 -14.14
N TYR A 25 2.44 -0.45 -12.83
CA TYR A 25 2.34 -1.77 -12.21
C TYR A 25 1.04 -2.44 -12.62
N ALA A 26 1.13 -3.74 -12.86
CA ALA A 26 -0.04 -4.61 -12.95
C ALA A 26 -0.67 -4.81 -11.57
N ARG A 27 -1.98 -5.02 -11.53
CA ARG A 27 -2.66 -5.42 -10.30
C ARG A 27 -2.37 -6.90 -10.03
N TRP A 28 -1.80 -7.20 -8.87
CA TRP A 28 -1.57 -8.57 -8.40
C TRP A 28 -2.76 -9.05 -7.57
N SER A 29 -3.87 -9.37 -8.24
CA SER A 29 -5.11 -9.77 -7.54
C SER A 29 -4.97 -11.01 -6.68
N ASP A 30 -4.12 -11.97 -7.07
CA ASP A 30 -3.87 -13.19 -6.29
C ASP A 30 -3.22 -12.90 -4.92
N GLY A 31 -2.56 -11.75 -4.76
CA GLY A 31 -1.90 -11.33 -3.51
C GLY A 31 -2.81 -10.58 -2.53
N GLU A 32 -3.97 -10.08 -2.96
CA GLU A 32 -4.77 -9.13 -2.19
C GLU A 32 -5.39 -9.75 -0.94
N ALA A 33 -5.90 -10.99 -1.04
CA ALA A 33 -6.44 -11.69 0.12
C ALA A 33 -5.36 -11.95 1.20
N CYS A 34 -4.11 -12.11 0.78
CA CYS A 34 -3.00 -12.23 1.73
C CYS A 34 -2.64 -10.87 2.33
N ALA A 35 -2.60 -9.81 1.52
CA ALA A 35 -2.39 -8.45 1.98
C ALA A 35 -3.47 -7.99 3.00
N ASP A 36 -4.74 -8.34 2.78
CA ASP A 36 -5.82 -8.13 3.76
C ASP A 36 -5.49 -8.77 5.12
N GLY A 37 -4.98 -10.01 5.09
CA GLY A 37 -4.56 -10.73 6.29
C GLY A 37 -3.35 -10.09 6.99
N GLN A 38 -2.41 -9.52 6.23
CA GLN A 38 -1.33 -8.72 6.80
C GLN A 38 -1.86 -7.47 7.47
N CYS A 39 -2.81 -6.75 6.86
CA CYS A 39 -3.44 -5.58 7.48
C CYS A 39 -4.14 -5.94 8.80
N GLU A 40 -4.83 -7.07 8.86
CA GLU A 40 -5.46 -7.55 10.09
C GLU A 40 -4.41 -7.90 11.15
N SER A 41 -3.35 -8.63 10.78
CA SER A 41 -2.24 -9.00 11.66
C SER A 41 -1.55 -7.76 12.26
N ASP A 42 -1.26 -6.77 11.42
CA ASP A 42 -0.54 -5.57 11.79
C ASP A 42 -1.44 -4.64 12.63
N ALA A 43 -2.74 -4.60 12.32
CA ALA A 43 -3.74 -3.94 13.16
C ALA A 43 -3.88 -4.56 14.56
N LEU A 44 -3.88 -5.89 14.65
CA LEU A 44 -4.00 -6.61 15.93
C LEU A 44 -2.74 -6.48 16.80
N SER A 45 -1.57 -6.48 16.17
CA SER A 45 -0.29 -6.34 16.87
C SER A 45 0.05 -4.88 17.19
N GLY A 46 -0.49 -3.93 16.43
CA GLY A 46 -0.12 -2.52 16.48
C GLY A 46 1.28 -2.23 15.91
N VAL A 47 1.81 -3.13 15.08
CA VAL A 47 3.16 -3.04 14.52
C VAL A 47 3.08 -2.99 13.00
N ALA A 48 3.45 -1.85 12.43
CA ALA A 48 3.59 -1.70 10.98
C ALA A 48 4.70 -2.62 10.44
N HIS A 49 4.45 -3.21 9.27
CA HIS A 49 5.28 -4.22 8.61
C HIS A 49 5.52 -5.48 9.46
N GLY A 50 4.65 -5.76 10.44
CA GLY A 50 4.77 -6.92 11.33
C GLY A 50 4.63 -8.24 10.58
N ALA A 51 3.84 -8.27 9.51
CA ALA A 51 3.60 -9.43 8.68
C ALA A 51 4.35 -9.41 7.34
N PHE A 52 5.27 -8.47 7.11
CA PHE A 52 6.02 -8.34 5.86
C PHE A 52 6.75 -9.64 5.44
N GLY A 53 6.69 -9.94 4.15
CA GLY A 53 7.30 -11.10 3.48
C GLY A 53 6.45 -12.37 3.51
N GLN A 54 5.29 -12.35 4.18
CA GLN A 54 4.43 -13.53 4.30
C GLN A 54 3.63 -13.85 3.03
N CYS A 55 3.41 -12.86 2.16
CA CYS A 55 2.65 -13.04 0.92
C CYS A 55 3.56 -13.30 -0.29
N GLY A 56 4.88 -13.23 -0.12
CA GLY A 56 5.86 -13.40 -1.21
C GLY A 56 6.15 -12.10 -1.97
N GLU A 57 5.73 -10.96 -1.43
CA GLU A 57 6.13 -9.63 -1.85
C GLU A 57 7.62 -9.38 -1.60
N PHE A 58 8.22 -8.51 -2.41
CA PHE A 58 9.62 -8.11 -2.29
C PHE A 58 9.80 -6.76 -1.62
N ALA A 59 8.73 -5.97 -1.55
CA ALA A 59 8.65 -4.72 -0.81
C ALA A 59 7.22 -4.45 -0.38
N GLN A 60 7.05 -3.58 0.62
CA GLN A 60 5.77 -3.23 1.18
C GLN A 60 5.73 -1.76 1.58
N ASN A 61 4.62 -1.11 1.27
CA ASN A 61 4.21 0.16 1.89
C ASN A 61 2.99 -0.10 2.77
N GLU A 62 2.80 0.72 3.79
CA GLU A 62 1.68 0.58 4.71
C GLU A 62 1.16 1.91 5.24
N CYS A 63 -0.18 2.00 5.33
CA CYS A 63 -0.94 3.09 5.91
C CYS A 63 -1.54 2.63 7.26
N PRO A 64 -0.81 2.72 8.38
CA PRO A 64 -1.23 2.10 9.63
C PRO A 64 -2.20 2.98 10.44
N GLY A 65 -3.36 2.43 10.79
CA GLY A 65 -4.23 2.98 11.85
C GLY A 65 -4.85 4.35 11.57
N TRP A 66 -5.15 4.67 10.31
CA TRP A 66 -5.83 5.90 9.92
C TRP A 66 -7.25 5.94 10.48
N GLY A 67 -7.73 7.12 10.91
CA GLY A 67 -9.11 7.23 11.40
C GLY A 67 -10.11 7.12 10.24
N GLY A 68 -11.12 6.28 10.37
CA GLY A 68 -12.18 6.15 9.39
C GLY A 68 -12.86 4.79 9.40
N ASN A 69 -13.91 4.67 8.61
CA ASN A 69 -14.64 3.43 8.37
C ASN A 69 -14.41 2.94 6.93
N VAL A 70 -15.10 1.87 6.52
CA VAL A 70 -14.91 1.29 5.18
C VAL A 70 -15.14 2.30 4.04
N ASP A 71 -16.06 3.25 4.22
CA ASP A 71 -16.37 4.26 3.20
C ASP A 71 -15.25 5.33 3.07
N ASP A 72 -14.35 5.42 4.04
CA ASP A 72 -13.25 6.39 4.08
C ASP A 72 -11.95 5.86 3.43
N ILE A 73 -11.91 4.58 3.03
CA ILE A 73 -10.73 3.96 2.41
C ILE A 73 -10.20 4.76 1.21
N PRO A 74 -11.03 5.25 0.27
CA PRO A 74 -10.55 6.07 -0.84
C PRO A 74 -9.77 7.32 -0.40
N GLN A 75 -10.27 8.06 0.59
CA GLN A 75 -9.58 9.26 1.08
C GLN A 75 -8.28 8.90 1.81
N VAL A 76 -8.29 7.82 2.60
CA VAL A 76 -7.07 7.33 3.27
C VAL A 76 -6.00 6.94 2.25
N LEU A 77 -6.38 6.30 1.15
CA LEU A 77 -5.44 5.98 0.07
C LEU A 77 -4.85 7.23 -0.56
N GLU A 78 -5.68 8.22 -0.91
CA GLU A 78 -5.21 9.49 -1.48
C GLU A 78 -4.22 10.20 -0.55
N ASP A 79 -4.58 10.35 0.73
CA ASP A 79 -3.77 11.10 1.70
C ASP A 79 -2.48 10.37 2.06
N CYS A 80 -2.56 9.07 2.35
CA CYS A 80 -1.42 8.27 2.78
C CYS A 80 -0.41 8.08 1.64
N LEU A 81 -0.87 7.70 0.44
CA LEU A 81 0.03 7.51 -0.71
C LEU A 81 0.66 8.83 -1.16
N ALA A 82 -0.02 9.97 -0.97
CA ALA A 82 0.57 11.28 -1.20
C ALA A 82 1.72 11.58 -0.23
N LEU A 83 1.59 11.24 1.05
CA LEU A 83 2.67 11.39 2.03
C LEU A 83 3.87 10.51 1.69
N MET A 84 3.62 9.25 1.32
CA MET A 84 4.65 8.31 0.87
C MET A 84 5.39 8.81 -0.37
N TRP A 85 4.66 9.34 -1.34
CA TRP A 85 5.27 9.94 -2.53
C TRP A 85 6.05 11.22 -2.20
N ALA A 86 5.57 12.03 -1.25
CA ALA A 86 6.23 13.26 -0.83
C ALA A 86 7.58 13.04 -0.12
N GLU A 87 7.89 11.81 0.30
CA GLU A 87 9.25 11.43 0.74
C GLU A 87 10.29 11.73 -0.35
N GLY A 88 9.89 11.64 -1.62
CA GLY A 88 10.73 12.00 -2.77
C GLY A 88 11.89 11.03 -3.02
N PRO A 89 12.66 11.25 -4.09
CA PRO A 89 13.77 10.38 -4.45
C PRO A 89 14.95 10.49 -3.48
N GLY A 90 15.63 9.38 -3.25
CA GLY A 90 16.88 9.31 -2.50
C GLY A 90 17.38 7.87 -2.38
N GLU A 91 18.60 7.68 -1.88
CA GLU A 91 19.20 6.36 -1.69
C GLU A 91 18.95 5.80 -0.27
N ASP A 92 18.63 6.65 0.70
CA ASP A 92 18.35 6.22 2.07
C ASP A 92 16.93 5.62 2.15
N PHE A 93 16.87 4.30 2.21
CA PHE A 93 15.62 3.57 2.30
C PHE A 93 14.82 3.90 3.57
N ASN A 94 15.46 4.32 4.66
CA ASN A 94 14.72 4.70 5.87
C ASN A 94 13.99 6.05 5.72
N MET A 95 14.45 6.91 4.80
CA MET A 95 13.85 8.22 4.55
C MET A 95 12.95 8.24 3.32
N HIS A 96 13.21 7.36 2.34
CA HIS A 96 12.58 7.39 1.02
C HIS A 96 11.96 6.05 0.61
N GLY A 97 11.91 5.08 1.52
CA GLY A 97 11.54 3.70 1.21
C GLY A 97 10.21 3.57 0.49
N HIS A 98 9.19 4.35 0.89
CA HIS A 98 7.87 4.24 0.27
C HIS A 98 7.87 4.81 -1.15
N TYR A 99 8.51 5.95 -1.36
CA TYR A 99 8.73 6.50 -2.70
C TYR A 99 9.53 5.53 -3.58
N ILE A 100 10.61 4.94 -3.06
CA ILE A 100 11.46 3.97 -3.78
C ILE A 100 10.62 2.78 -4.22
N ASN A 101 9.78 2.23 -3.34
CA ASN A 101 8.91 1.11 -3.68
C ASN A 101 7.90 1.48 -4.78
N MET A 102 7.22 2.63 -4.67
CA MET A 102 6.24 3.09 -5.66
C MET A 102 6.88 3.42 -7.02
N SER A 103 8.11 3.93 -7.01
CA SER A 103 8.85 4.36 -8.21
C SER A 103 9.77 3.28 -8.79
N SER A 104 9.84 2.10 -8.19
CA SER A 104 10.78 1.04 -8.58
C SER A 104 10.51 0.54 -10.01
N GLU A 105 11.58 0.36 -10.78
CA GLU A 105 11.54 -0.32 -12.09
C GLU A 105 11.80 -1.83 -11.97
N SER A 106 12.19 -2.30 -10.77
CA SER A 106 12.47 -3.72 -10.51
C SER A 106 11.20 -4.52 -10.22
N TYR A 107 10.15 -3.85 -9.73
CA TYR A 107 8.83 -4.44 -9.52
C TYR A 107 7.97 -4.23 -10.77
N THR A 108 6.98 -5.09 -10.94
CA THR A 108 6.05 -5.09 -12.08
C THR A 108 4.60 -5.19 -11.65
N GLU A 109 4.33 -5.64 -10.42
CA GLU A 109 2.98 -5.82 -9.91
C GLU A 109 2.82 -5.32 -8.47
N VAL A 110 1.60 -4.94 -8.11
CA VAL A 110 1.24 -4.51 -6.76
C VAL A 110 -0.11 -5.09 -6.33
N ALA A 111 -0.16 -5.61 -5.09
CA ALA A 111 -1.39 -6.05 -4.43
C ALA A 111 -1.74 -5.08 -3.30
N CYS A 112 -3.00 -4.63 -3.23
CA CYS A 112 -3.47 -3.76 -2.17
C CYS A 112 -4.45 -4.49 -1.25
N GLY A 113 -4.19 -4.45 0.06
CA GLY A 113 -5.02 -5.05 1.10
C GLY A 113 -5.56 -4.02 2.08
N PHE A 114 -6.65 -4.34 2.76
CA PHE A 114 -7.35 -3.44 3.67
C PHE A 114 -7.94 -4.15 4.88
N HIS A 115 -7.79 -3.54 6.05
CA HIS A 115 -8.49 -3.94 7.26
C HIS A 115 -9.04 -2.71 7.99
N VAL A 116 -10.30 -2.79 8.42
CA VAL A 116 -10.93 -1.76 9.27
C VAL A 116 -11.22 -2.38 10.63
N THR A 117 -10.59 -1.85 11.68
CA THR A 117 -10.78 -2.34 13.05
C THR A 117 -12.13 -1.92 13.60
N ALA A 118 -12.55 -2.57 14.70
CA ALA A 118 -13.77 -2.21 15.43
C ALA A 118 -13.76 -0.77 15.98
N ASP A 119 -12.57 -0.17 16.15
CA ASP A 119 -12.39 1.20 16.64
C ASP A 119 -12.32 2.25 15.51
N ASN A 120 -12.80 1.90 14.31
CA ASN A 120 -12.75 2.74 13.11
C ASN A 120 -11.32 3.19 12.78
N LYS A 121 -10.41 2.21 12.75
CA LYS A 121 -9.04 2.39 12.25
C LYS A 121 -8.83 1.61 10.97
N ILE A 122 -8.35 2.29 9.94
CA ILE A 122 -8.05 1.72 8.63
C ILE A 122 -6.56 1.40 8.57
N TRP A 123 -6.27 0.18 8.14
CA TRP A 123 -4.96 -0.31 7.78
C TRP A 123 -4.99 -0.68 6.31
N ALA A 124 -4.04 -0.17 5.53
CA ALA A 124 -3.95 -0.48 4.11
C ALA A 124 -2.50 -0.79 3.72
N ILE A 125 -2.29 -1.93 3.08
CA ILE A 125 -0.97 -2.42 2.66
C ILE A 125 -0.87 -2.40 1.14
N GLN A 126 0.31 -2.08 0.63
CA GLN A 126 0.67 -2.18 -0.79
C GLN A 126 1.90 -3.08 -0.92
N ASN A 127 1.71 -4.28 -1.44
CA ASN A 127 2.73 -5.30 -1.61
C ASN A 127 3.25 -5.29 -3.04
N PHE A 128 4.55 -5.08 -3.23
CA PHE A 128 5.19 -4.96 -4.53
C PHE A 128 5.99 -6.22 -4.89
N ARG A 129 5.96 -6.61 -6.16
CA ARG A 129 6.67 -7.77 -6.70
C ARG A 129 7.23 -7.54 -8.10
#